data_AF-A0A0M3KA40-F1
#
_entry.id   AF-A0A0M3KA40-F1
#
_cell.length_a   1.000
_cell.length_b   1.000
_cell.length_c   1.000
_cell.angle_alpha   90.00
_cell.angle_beta   90.00
_cell.angle_gamma   90.00
#
_symmetry.space_group_name_H-M   'P 1'
#
loop_
_entity.id
_entity.type
_entity.pdbx_description
1 polymer ?
#
loop_
_entity_poly.entity_id
_entity_poly.type
_entity_poly.pdbx_seq_one_letter_code
_entity_poly.pdbx_strand_id
1 'polypeptide(L)'
;MKVHLLNTHLESMKEHSDIRKAQMQECFDLVKEWNDGRSLIVFGGDLNIRDNEADIECYYEILNVGTLPDGFQDAWVAAGSQHKWRFTWDSSANDNVEAGGARCRFDRLYFHGGGVFSSVDFSLHGKDRIRRVLCFPSDHWAVLAKFHI
;
A
#
# COMPACT_ATOMS: atom_id res chain seq x y z
N MET A 1 -12.31 -21.31 -3.39
CA MET A 1 -11.29 -20.28 -3.16
C MET A 1 -11.73 -19.44 -1.98
N LYS A 2 -10.89 -19.27 -0.95
CA LYS A 2 -11.16 -18.34 0.15
C LYS A 2 -10.51 -16.99 -0.16
N VAL A 3 -11.07 -15.92 0.39
CA VAL A 3 -10.55 -14.57 0.26
C VAL A 3 -10.39 -13.99 1.65
N HIS A 4 -9.21 -13.48 1.96
CA HIS A 4 -8.90 -12.75 3.18
C HIS A 4 -8.57 -11.30 2.83
N LEU A 5 -9.19 -10.37 3.54
CA LEU A 5 -8.98 -8.94 3.37
C LEU A 5 -8.54 -8.36 4.71
N LEU A 6 -7.36 -7.77 4.75
CA LEU A 6 -6.84 -7.02 5.89
C LEU A 6 -6.72 -5.55 5.48
N ASN A 7 -7.47 -4.67 6.12
CA ASN A 7 -7.38 -3.24 5.95
C ASN A 7 -6.88 -2.60 7.24
N THR A 8 -5.96 -1.64 7.14
CA THR A 8 -5.46 -0.90 8.29
C THR A 8 -5.09 0.53 7.92
N HIS A 9 -5.01 1.39 8.93
CA HIS A 9 -4.38 2.70 8.84
C HIS A 9 -3.26 2.72 9.88
N LEU A 10 -2.00 2.58 9.43
CA LEU A 10 -0.85 2.55 10.34
C LEU A 10 -0.49 3.95 10.84
N GLU A 11 0.24 3.99 11.96
CA GLU A 11 0.59 5.21 12.67
C GLU A 11 1.18 6.28 11.73
N SER A 12 0.52 7.43 11.72
CA SER A 12 0.85 8.55 10.83
C SER A 12 2.09 9.30 11.29
N MET A 13 2.50 10.30 10.49
CA MET A 13 3.65 11.17 10.75
C MET A 13 5.01 10.45 10.70
N LYS A 14 6.05 11.25 10.44
CA LYS A 14 7.42 10.76 10.31
C LYS A 14 7.96 10.26 11.66
N GLU A 15 7.62 10.95 12.74
CA GLU A 15 8.17 10.75 14.08
C GLU A 15 7.80 9.38 14.67
N HIS A 16 6.71 8.77 14.18
CA HIS A 16 6.20 7.48 14.67
C HIS A 16 6.67 6.28 13.83
N SER A 17 7.83 6.40 13.18
CA SER A 17 8.45 5.33 12.38
C SER A 17 8.48 4.00 13.13
N ASP A 18 8.98 3.98 14.36
CA ASP A 18 9.17 2.72 15.09
C ASP A 18 7.83 2.04 15.43
N ILE A 19 6.79 2.82 15.76
CA ILE A 19 5.44 2.32 16.01
C ILE A 19 4.84 1.73 14.73
N ARG A 20 4.91 2.47 13.61
CA ARG A 20 4.40 2.03 12.32
C ARG A 20 5.11 0.76 11.83
N LYS A 21 6.43 0.66 11.99
CA LYS A 21 7.21 -0.54 11.67
C LYS A 21 6.74 -1.75 12.47
N ALA A 22 6.51 -1.60 13.77
CA ALA A 22 5.99 -2.67 14.62
C ALA A 22 4.57 -3.11 14.21
N GLN A 23 3.68 -2.16 13.91
CA GLN A 23 2.32 -2.48 13.43
C GLN A 23 2.36 -3.18 12.06
N MET A 24 3.25 -2.76 11.16
CA MET A 24 3.45 -3.41 9.87
C MET A 24 3.90 -4.87 10.05
N GLN A 25 4.78 -5.12 11.01
CA GLN A 25 5.24 -6.46 11.33
C GLN A 25 4.10 -7.35 11.82
N GLU A 26 3.29 -6.86 12.75
CA GLU A 26 2.11 -7.58 13.26
C GLU A 26 1.11 -7.92 12.14
N CYS A 27 0.87 -6.98 11.21
CA CYS A 27 0.02 -7.24 10.03
C CYS A 27 0.59 -8.35 9.14
N PHE A 28 1.91 -8.36 8.92
CA PHE A 28 2.54 -9.41 8.11
C PHE A 28 2.56 -10.77 8.82
N ASP A 29 2.76 -10.80 10.13
CA ASP A 29 2.64 -12.02 10.92
C ASP A 29 1.24 -12.62 10.81
N LEU A 30 0.21 -11.78 10.93
CA LEU A 30 -1.18 -12.20 10.78
C LEU A 30 -1.50 -12.79 9.40
N VAL A 31 -1.07 -12.15 8.30
CA VAL A 31 -1.36 -12.69 6.95
C VAL A 31 -0.52 -13.91 6.60
N LYS A 32 0.66 -14.09 7.22
CA LYS A 32 1.43 -15.34 7.11
C LYS A 32 0.67 -16.51 7.72
N GLU A 33 0.03 -16.30 8.87
CA GLU A 33 -0.79 -17.34 9.52
C GLU A 33 -2.00 -17.75 8.67
N TRP A 34 -2.55 -16.83 7.87
CA TRP A 34 -3.66 -17.12 6.96
C TRP A 34 -3.22 -17.79 5.65
N ASN A 35 -1.93 -17.79 5.34
CA ASN A 35 -1.42 -18.29 4.07
C ASN A 35 -1.43 -19.82 4.02
N ASP A 36 -2.48 -20.38 3.41
CA ASP A 36 -2.60 -21.81 3.09
C ASP A 36 -2.11 -22.16 1.67
N GLY A 37 -1.50 -21.20 0.97
CA GLY A 37 -1.02 -21.33 -0.41
C GLY A 37 -2.13 -21.33 -1.47
N ARG A 38 -3.41 -21.29 -1.09
CA ARG A 38 -4.58 -21.44 -1.99
C ARG A 38 -5.58 -20.30 -1.89
N SER A 39 -5.49 -19.53 -0.81
CA SER A 39 -6.37 -18.39 -0.55
C SER A 39 -5.81 -17.13 -1.22
N LEU A 40 -6.72 -16.30 -1.75
CA LEU A 40 -6.38 -14.92 -2.10
C LEU A 40 -6.30 -14.13 -0.80
N ILE A 41 -5.16 -13.53 -0.52
CA ILE A 41 -4.97 -12.65 0.63
C ILE A 41 -4.62 -11.27 0.09
N VAL A 42 -5.36 -10.24 0.53
CA VAL A 42 -5.05 -8.85 0.23
C VAL A 42 -4.93 -8.09 1.55
N PHE A 43 -3.79 -7.44 1.74
CA PHE A 43 -3.48 -6.61 2.89
C PHE A 43 -3.11 -5.20 2.42
N GLY A 44 -3.69 -4.17 3.02
CA GLY A 44 -3.25 -2.81 2.76
C GLY A 44 -4.07 -1.76 3.46
N GLY A 45 -4.12 -0.59 2.84
CA GLY A 45 -4.76 0.62 3.37
C GLY A 45 -3.79 1.79 3.34
N ASP A 46 -4.01 2.79 4.18
CA ASP A 46 -3.05 3.88 4.40
C ASP A 46 -1.97 3.40 5.37
N LEU A 47 -0.85 2.95 4.82
CA LEU A 47 0.19 2.36 5.62
C LEU A 47 1.16 3.40 6.16
N ASN A 48 1.08 4.66 5.72
CA ASN A 48 2.03 5.70 6.08
C ASN A 48 3.52 5.32 5.91
N ILE A 49 3.86 4.23 5.20
CA ILE A 49 5.24 3.75 5.05
C ILE A 49 5.98 4.62 4.03
N ARG A 50 7.16 5.11 4.39
CA ARG A 50 8.03 5.88 3.50
C ARG A 50 8.88 4.95 2.64
N ASP A 51 9.42 5.44 1.52
CA ASP A 51 10.23 4.58 0.65
C ASP A 51 11.49 4.08 1.36
N ASN A 52 12.15 4.89 2.20
CA ASN A 52 13.27 4.45 3.04
C ASN A 52 12.87 3.47 4.16
N GLU A 53 11.59 3.45 4.53
CA GLU A 53 10.98 2.43 5.42
C GLU A 53 10.44 1.23 4.64
N ALA A 54 10.45 1.31 3.31
CA ALA A 54 10.07 0.24 2.41
C ALA A 54 11.27 -0.37 1.69
N ASP A 55 12.44 0.25 1.83
CA ASP A 55 13.68 -0.27 1.32
C ASP A 55 14.00 -1.58 2.04
N ILE A 56 14.77 -2.41 1.35
CA ILE A 56 15.10 -3.78 1.76
C ILE A 56 15.61 -3.83 3.21
N GLU A 57 16.39 -2.85 3.67
CA GLU A 57 16.84 -2.73 5.08
C GLU A 57 15.71 -2.55 6.08
N CYS A 58 14.66 -1.83 5.73
CA CYS A 58 13.51 -1.72 6.61
C CYS A 58 12.63 -2.98 6.57
N TYR A 59 12.57 -3.71 5.46
CA TYR A 59 12.03 -5.08 5.48
C TYR A 59 12.93 -6.05 6.27
N TYR A 60 14.24 -5.81 6.34
CA TYR A 60 15.13 -6.52 7.25
C TYR A 60 14.78 -6.21 8.71
N GLU A 61 14.54 -4.94 9.06
CA GLU A 61 14.16 -4.54 10.44
C GLU A 61 12.74 -4.97 10.82
N ILE A 62 11.78 -4.85 9.90
CA ILE A 62 10.38 -5.23 10.12
C ILE A 62 10.28 -6.76 10.16
N LEU A 63 10.61 -7.44 9.05
CA LEU A 63 10.35 -8.87 8.87
C LEU A 63 11.45 -9.79 9.40
N ASN A 64 12.61 -9.29 9.82
CA ASN A 64 13.82 -10.10 10.11
C ASN A 64 14.29 -10.96 8.91
N VAL A 65 13.77 -10.76 7.69
CA VAL A 65 14.09 -11.61 6.51
C VAL A 65 14.37 -10.83 5.21
N GLY A 66 14.42 -9.49 5.24
CA GLY A 66 14.88 -8.67 4.10
C GLY A 66 14.02 -8.72 2.85
N THR A 67 12.86 -9.39 2.92
CA THR A 67 11.95 -9.63 1.80
C THR A 67 10.53 -9.76 2.34
N LEU A 68 9.54 -9.46 1.50
CA LEU A 68 8.14 -9.74 1.80
C LEU A 68 7.95 -11.23 2.15
N PRO A 69 6.91 -11.59 2.92
CA PRO A 69 6.59 -13.00 3.15
C PRO A 69 6.46 -13.78 1.84
N ASP A 70 6.83 -15.07 1.86
CA ASP A 70 6.83 -15.90 0.67
C ASP A 70 5.49 -15.85 -0.08
N GLY A 71 5.57 -15.59 -1.39
CA GLY A 71 4.43 -15.48 -2.29
C GLY A 71 3.64 -14.17 -2.20
N PHE A 72 3.96 -13.27 -1.26
CA PHE A 72 3.38 -11.92 -1.23
C PHE A 72 4.11 -10.97 -2.18
N GLN A 73 3.34 -10.08 -2.80
CA GLN A 73 3.83 -9.05 -3.72
C GLN A 73 3.19 -7.70 -3.39
N ASP A 74 3.91 -6.60 -3.61
CA ASP A 74 3.35 -5.25 -3.66
C ASP A 74 2.65 -5.05 -5.01
N ALA A 75 1.36 -4.70 -5.01
CA ALA A 75 0.55 -4.60 -6.22
C ALA A 75 1.04 -3.54 -7.21
N TRP A 76 1.59 -2.41 -6.75
CA TRP A 76 2.14 -1.39 -7.65
C TRP A 76 3.44 -1.89 -8.30
N VAL A 77 4.28 -2.58 -7.54
CA VAL A 77 5.52 -3.18 -8.04
C VAL A 77 5.21 -4.28 -9.06
N ALA A 78 4.29 -5.19 -8.73
CA ALA A 78 3.85 -6.28 -9.61
C ALA A 78 3.19 -5.77 -10.90
N ALA A 79 2.52 -4.62 -10.85
CA ALA A 79 1.95 -3.94 -12.02
C ALA A 79 2.99 -3.16 -12.87
N GLY A 80 4.29 -3.34 -12.60
CA GLY A 80 5.38 -2.75 -13.38
C GLY A 80 5.84 -1.38 -12.90
N SER A 81 5.55 -0.99 -11.65
CA SER A 81 6.09 0.21 -11.00
C SER A 81 5.88 1.51 -11.79
N GLN A 82 4.72 1.66 -12.45
CA GLN A 82 4.45 2.81 -13.32
C GLN A 82 4.50 4.12 -12.53
N HIS A 83 5.38 5.04 -12.94
CA HIS A 83 5.64 6.29 -12.22
C HIS A 83 4.38 7.16 -12.03
N LYS A 84 3.51 7.23 -13.06
CA LYS A 84 2.24 8.00 -13.01
C LYS A 84 1.27 7.57 -11.92
N TRP A 85 1.46 6.36 -11.36
CA TRP A 85 0.63 5.79 -10.30
C TRP A 85 1.37 5.61 -8.98
N ARG A 86 2.58 6.17 -8.83
CA ARG A 86 3.42 5.95 -7.65
C ARG A 86 2.92 6.67 -6.41
N PHE A 87 2.61 7.96 -6.51
CA PHE A 87 2.32 8.80 -5.34
C PHE A 87 0.81 8.83 -5.09
N THR A 88 0.41 8.28 -3.96
CA THR A 88 -1.00 8.23 -3.52
C THR A 88 -1.34 9.44 -2.66
N TRP A 89 -0.35 10.07 -2.05
CA TRP A 89 -0.48 11.37 -1.41
C TRP A 89 0.53 12.33 -2.04
N ASP A 90 0.06 13.45 -2.58
CA ASP A 90 0.87 14.39 -3.37
C ASP A 90 0.38 15.83 -3.17
N SER A 91 0.97 16.53 -2.22
CA SER A 91 0.62 17.94 -1.93
C SER A 91 1.06 18.94 -3.00
N SER A 92 1.76 18.48 -4.06
CA SER A 92 2.04 19.30 -5.25
C SER A 92 0.93 19.24 -6.29
N ALA A 93 0.13 18.17 -6.28
CA ALA A 93 -1.00 17.93 -7.19
C ALA A 93 -2.37 17.97 -6.52
N ASN A 94 -2.41 17.86 -5.18
CA ASN A 94 -3.59 17.92 -4.35
C ASN A 94 -3.45 19.08 -3.35
N ASP A 95 -4.38 20.03 -3.38
CA ASP A 95 -4.36 21.23 -2.54
C ASP A 95 -5.35 21.18 -1.37
N ASN A 96 -5.90 20.00 -1.07
CA ASN A 96 -6.72 19.83 0.13
C ASN A 96 -5.90 20.05 1.42
N VAL A 97 -4.58 19.81 1.38
CA VAL A 97 -3.63 20.04 2.48
C VAL A 97 -2.37 20.71 1.94
N GLU A 98 -1.92 21.77 2.59
CA GLU A 98 -0.64 22.43 2.26
C GLU A 98 0.53 21.76 2.98
N ALA A 99 1.43 21.13 2.23
CA ALA A 99 2.59 20.43 2.80
C ALA A 99 3.87 20.58 1.96
N GLY A 100 4.06 21.76 1.36
CA GLY A 100 5.34 22.13 0.72
C GLY A 100 5.71 21.25 -0.49
N GLY A 101 4.74 20.63 -1.16
CA GLY A 101 4.99 19.78 -2.33
C GLY A 101 5.55 18.40 -2.00
N ALA A 102 5.47 17.97 -0.73
CA ALA A 102 5.79 16.60 -0.33
C ALA A 102 4.89 15.59 -1.05
N ARG A 103 5.47 14.43 -1.39
CA ARG A 103 4.78 13.32 -2.07
C ARG A 103 5.21 11.99 -1.48
N CYS A 104 4.25 11.11 -1.25
CA CYS A 104 4.49 9.81 -0.65
C CYS A 104 3.59 8.73 -1.27
N ARG A 105 4.02 7.47 -1.14
CA ARG A 105 3.24 6.28 -1.48
C ARG A 105 2.78 5.62 -0.19
N PHE A 106 1.89 6.32 0.51
CA PHE A 106 1.36 5.86 1.81
C PHE A 106 0.38 4.72 1.64
N ASP A 107 -0.49 4.82 0.64
CA ASP A 107 -1.51 3.82 0.35
C ASP A 107 -0.90 2.69 -0.47
N ARG A 108 -0.95 1.47 0.06
CA ARG A 108 -0.36 0.29 -0.58
C ARG A 108 -1.27 -0.92 -0.45
N LEU A 109 -1.11 -1.84 -1.39
CA LEU A 109 -1.75 -3.15 -1.37
C LEU A 109 -0.67 -4.22 -1.56
N TYR A 110 -0.62 -5.16 -0.63
CA TYR A 110 0.15 -6.39 -0.70
C TYR A 110 -0.81 -7.56 -0.92
N PHE A 111 -0.41 -8.53 -1.72
CA PHE A 111 -1.27 -9.66 -2.01
C PHE A 111 -0.51 -10.98 -2.19
N HIS A 112 -1.18 -12.07 -1.85
CA HIS A 112 -0.80 -13.44 -2.20
C HIS A 112 -1.86 -14.01 -3.14
N GLY A 113 -1.46 -14.38 -4.36
CA GLY A 113 -2.38 -14.78 -5.44
C GLY A 113 -3.03 -16.17 -5.32
N GLY A 114 -2.75 -16.90 -4.24
CA GLY A 114 -3.33 -18.23 -3.97
C GLY A 114 -3.01 -19.28 -5.04
N GLY A 115 -1.94 -19.07 -5.81
CA GLY A 115 -1.56 -19.92 -6.95
C GLY A 115 -2.46 -19.78 -8.18
N VAL A 116 -3.43 -18.86 -8.17
CA VAL A 116 -4.42 -18.67 -9.25
C VAL A 116 -4.21 -17.33 -9.95
N PHE A 117 -4.03 -16.25 -9.18
CA PHE A 117 -3.84 -14.92 -9.76
C PHE A 117 -2.40 -14.73 -10.21
N SER A 118 -2.20 -14.46 -11.50
CA SER A 118 -0.90 -14.36 -12.15
C SER A 118 -0.45 -12.91 -12.43
N SER A 119 -1.39 -11.95 -12.42
CA SER A 119 -1.09 -10.56 -12.73
C SER A 119 -2.03 -9.58 -12.05
N VAL A 120 -1.61 -8.31 -11.99
CA VAL A 120 -2.38 -7.22 -11.40
C VAL A 120 -2.23 -5.94 -12.21
N ASP A 121 -3.34 -5.27 -12.49
CA ASP A 121 -3.34 -3.88 -12.95
C ASP A 121 -3.42 -2.94 -11.75
N PHE A 122 -2.73 -1.81 -11.82
CA PHE A 122 -2.72 -0.78 -10.77
C PHE A 122 -2.96 0.60 -11.36
N SER A 123 -3.90 1.37 -10.78
CA SER A 123 -4.18 2.75 -11.17
C SER A 123 -4.63 3.61 -9.98
N LEU A 124 -4.53 4.93 -10.14
CA LEU A 124 -5.02 5.90 -9.16
C LEU A 124 -6.32 6.56 -9.64
N HIS A 125 -7.24 6.77 -8.70
CA HIS A 125 -8.57 7.35 -8.91
C HIS A 125 -8.84 8.49 -7.91
N GLY A 126 -10.00 9.15 -8.04
CA GLY A 126 -10.36 10.28 -7.17
C GLY A 126 -9.61 11.58 -7.50
N LYS A 127 -9.08 11.70 -8.73
CA LYS A 127 -8.28 12.86 -9.17
C LYS A 127 -9.11 14.02 -9.76
N ASP A 128 -10.44 13.90 -9.75
CA ASP A 128 -11.34 14.95 -10.23
C ASP A 128 -11.84 15.81 -9.07
N ARG A 129 -11.79 17.13 -9.22
CA ARG A 129 -12.35 18.05 -8.22
C ARG A 129 -13.87 17.97 -8.16
N ILE A 130 -14.39 18.02 -6.95
CA ILE A 130 -15.82 18.13 -6.69
C ILE A 130 -16.24 19.59 -6.96
N ARG A 131 -16.93 19.80 -8.09
CA ARG A 131 -17.27 21.15 -8.62
C ARG A 131 -17.97 22.08 -7.61
N ARG A 132 -18.76 21.53 -6.69
CA ARG A 132 -19.55 22.32 -5.73
C ARG A 132 -18.70 22.92 -4.61
N VAL A 133 -17.67 22.21 -4.17
CA VAL A 133 -16.83 22.58 -3.02
C VAL A 133 -15.40 22.89 -3.41
N LEU A 134 -15.06 22.73 -4.70
CA LEU A 134 -13.79 23.07 -5.33
C LEU A 134 -12.55 22.35 -4.76
N CYS A 135 -12.74 21.30 -3.95
CA CYS A 135 -11.69 20.43 -3.45
C CYS A 135 -11.68 19.06 -4.14
N PHE A 136 -10.61 18.30 -3.98
CA PHE A 136 -10.59 16.88 -4.32
C PHE A 136 -11.40 16.07 -3.29
N PRO A 137 -11.83 14.84 -3.60
CA PRO A 137 -12.58 13.99 -2.67
C PRO A 137 -11.84 13.70 -1.35
N SER A 138 -10.51 13.67 -1.41
CA SER A 138 -9.59 13.46 -0.29
C SER A 138 -8.25 14.13 -0.63
N ASP A 139 -7.39 14.36 0.35
CA ASP A 139 -5.97 14.70 0.14
C ASP A 139 -5.15 13.49 -0.36
N HIS A 140 -5.70 12.28 -0.24
CA HIS A 140 -5.20 11.04 -0.85
C HIS A 140 -5.90 10.72 -2.19
N TRP A 141 -5.17 10.08 -3.09
CA TRP A 141 -5.69 9.42 -4.29
C TRP A 141 -6.06 7.98 -3.98
N ALA A 142 -7.22 7.53 -4.48
CA ALA A 142 -7.65 6.16 -4.30
C ALA A 142 -6.81 5.19 -5.13
N VAL A 143 -6.42 4.06 -4.53
CA VAL A 143 -5.76 2.95 -5.22
C VAL A 143 -6.81 1.99 -5.78
N LEU A 144 -6.68 1.63 -7.07
CA LEU A 144 -7.42 0.53 -7.68
C LEU A 144 -6.44 -0.55 -8.14
N ALA A 145 -6.58 -1.75 -7.58
CA ALA A 145 -5.89 -2.95 -8.04
C ALA A 145 -6.90 -3.93 -8.65
N LYS A 146 -6.60 -4.48 -9.83
CA LYS A 146 -7.40 -5.51 -10.49
C LYS A 146 -6.57 -6.77 -10.66
N PHE A 147 -6.95 -7.84 -9.97
CA PHE A 147 -6.25 -9.12 -10.02
C PHE A 147 -6.83 -10.01 -11.12
N HIS A 148 -5.95 -10.62 -11.91
CA HIS A 148 -6.32 -11.49 -13.02
C HIS A 148 -5.75 -12.90 -12.83
N ILE A 149 -6.51 -13.88 -13.32
CA ILE A 149 -6.13 -15.31 -13.33
C ILE A 149 -5.15 -15.52 -14.49
#